data_AF-A0A9X1GMN3-F1
#
_entry.id   AF-A0A9X1GMN3-F1
#
_cell.length_a   1.000
_cell.length_b   1.000
_cell.length_c   1.000
_cell.angle_alpha   90.00
_cell.angle_beta   90.00
_cell.angle_gamma   90.00
#
_symmetry.space_group_name_H-M   'P 1'
#
loop_
_entity.id
_entity.type
_entity.pdbx_description
1 polymer ?
#
loop_
_entity_poly.entity_id
_entity_poly.type
_entity_poly.pdbx_seq_one_letter_code
_entity_poly.pdbx_strand_id
1 'polypeptide(L)'
;MKPNDIIHLTAFLTALAKLNEPLPEDIQMQLNDVGKAIAADTNNIYNLDAIAESYPTLDKIYQAELAVIDSNISQRNKGLEPDTLPTEPTKELTNAAINSFNHPNSVEAVKQAVNSNLLEQVRAFITGKKTNG
;
A
#
# COMPACT_ATOMS: atom_id res chain seq x y z
N MET A 1 -0.96 -11.50 -6.15
CA MET A 1 -1.46 -10.13 -5.90
C MET A 1 -1.86 -9.49 -7.23
N LYS A 2 -3.09 -8.97 -7.34
CA LYS A 2 -3.57 -8.29 -8.56
C LYS A 2 -3.00 -6.87 -8.65
N PRO A 3 -2.97 -6.25 -9.86
CA PRO A 3 -2.53 -4.86 -10.03
C PRO A 3 -3.24 -3.87 -9.10
N ASN A 4 -4.57 -3.98 -8.99
CA ASN A 4 -5.34 -3.14 -8.07
C ASN A 4 -4.90 -3.37 -6.63
N ASP A 5 -4.70 -4.62 -6.21
CA ASP A 5 -4.30 -4.91 -4.83
C ASP A 5 -2.97 -4.24 -4.47
N ILE A 6 -2.02 -4.20 -5.41
CA ILE A 6 -0.73 -3.53 -5.25
C ILE A 6 -0.93 -2.02 -5.11
N ILE A 7 -1.84 -1.42 -5.89
CA ILE A 7 -2.16 0.01 -5.82
C ILE A 7 -2.76 0.36 -4.46
N HIS A 8 -3.79 -0.36 -4.03
CA HIS A 8 -4.44 -0.15 -2.75
C HIS A 8 -3.45 -0.33 -1.59
N LEU A 9 -2.64 -1.40 -1.61
CA LEU A 9 -1.66 -1.65 -0.56
C LEU A 9 -0.57 -0.56 -0.51
N THR A 10 -0.09 -0.10 -1.67
CA THR A 10 0.92 0.96 -1.76
C THR A 10 0.37 2.29 -1.25
N ALA A 11 -0.84 2.66 -1.66
CA ALA A 11 -1.51 3.88 -1.19
C ALA A 11 -1.73 3.82 0.34
N PHE A 12 -2.18 2.67 0.85
CA PHE A 12 -2.44 2.49 2.27
C PHE A 12 -1.17 2.57 3.12
N LEU A 13 -0.09 1.89 2.73
CA LEU A 13 1.20 2.00 3.41
C LEU A 13 1.75 3.43 3.34
N THR A 14 1.61 4.11 2.21
CA THR A 14 2.02 5.52 2.09
C THR A 14 1.21 6.40 3.04
N ALA A 15 -0.09 6.13 3.19
CA ALA A 15 -0.95 6.87 4.08
C ALA A 15 -0.57 6.66 5.57
N LEU A 16 -0.31 5.40 5.96
CA LEU A 16 0.21 5.08 7.29
C LEU A 16 1.55 5.76 7.57
N ALA A 17 2.48 5.78 6.60
CA ALA A 17 3.77 6.44 6.76
C ALA A 17 3.63 7.96 6.99
N LYS A 18 2.58 8.57 6.45
CA LYS A 18 2.27 10.00 6.58
C LYS A 18 1.48 10.34 7.85
N LEU A 19 0.95 9.35 8.58
CA LEU A 19 0.33 9.61 9.86
C LEU A 19 1.39 10.04 10.88
N ASN A 20 1.08 11.09 11.64
CA ASN A 20 1.94 11.58 12.73
C ASN A 20 1.60 10.91 14.07
N GLU A 21 0.40 10.35 14.18
CA GLU A 21 -0.11 9.74 15.39
C GLU A 21 -0.25 8.22 15.20
N PRO A 22 -0.06 7.43 16.26
CA PRO A 22 -0.38 6.01 16.23
C PRO A 22 -1.87 5.80 16.00
N LEU A 23 -2.21 4.64 15.43
CA LEU A 23 -3.61 4.30 15.18
C LEU A 23 -4.33 3.98 16.50
N PRO A 24 -5.65 4.22 16.58
CA PRO A 24 -6.47 3.71 17.68
C PRO A 24 -6.38 2.18 17.78
N GLU A 25 -6.50 1.63 18.98
CA GLU A 25 -6.35 0.20 19.26
C GLU A 25 -7.30 -0.67 18.41
N ASP A 26 -8.54 -0.23 18.23
CA ASP A 26 -9.53 -0.92 17.38
C ASP A 26 -9.08 -1.01 15.91
N ILE A 27 -8.48 0.07 15.40
CA ILE A 27 -7.96 0.15 14.02
C ILE A 27 -6.70 -0.69 13.87
N GLN A 28 -5.84 -0.66 14.88
CA GLN A 28 -4.62 -1.45 14.95
C GLN A 28 -4.93 -2.97 14.98
N MET A 29 -6.00 -3.37 15.67
CA MET A 29 -6.47 -4.76 15.72
C MET A 29 -7.02 -5.21 14.36
N GLN A 30 -7.82 -4.37 13.71
CA GLN A 30 -8.32 -4.65 12.35
C GLN A 30 -7.16 -4.78 11.34
N LEU A 31 -6.15 -3.92 11.43
CA LEU A 31 -4.95 -4.01 10.60
C LEU A 31 -4.17 -5.30 10.86
N ASN A 32 -4.01 -5.70 12.11
CA ASN A 32 -3.37 -6.96 12.46
C ASN A 32 -4.06 -8.16 11.78
N ASP A 33 -5.39 -8.17 11.75
CA ASP A 33 -6.14 -9.23 11.08
C ASP A 33 -5.98 -9.17 9.56
N VAL A 34 -5.88 -7.98 8.97
CA VAL A 34 -5.50 -7.84 7.55
C VAL A 34 -4.08 -8.35 7.29
N GLY A 35 -3.12 -8.06 8.17
CA GLY A 35 -1.75 -8.59 8.07
C GLY A 35 -1.71 -10.13 8.05
N LYS A 36 -2.51 -10.78 8.90
CA LYS A 36 -2.69 -12.24 8.88
C LYS A 36 -3.39 -12.73 7.62
N ALA A 37 -4.42 -12.02 7.15
CA ALA A 37 -5.15 -12.37 5.94
C ALA A 37 -4.26 -12.31 4.69
N ILE A 38 -3.43 -11.28 4.56
CA ILE A 38 -2.44 -11.13 3.48
C ILE A 38 -1.38 -12.24 3.54
N ALA A 39 -0.95 -12.63 4.74
CA ALA A 39 0.00 -13.73 4.92
C ALA A 39 -0.58 -15.09 4.48
N ALA A 40 -1.90 -15.28 4.60
CA ALA A 40 -2.60 -16.48 4.15
C ALA A 40 -2.94 -16.44 2.64
N ASP A 41 -3.36 -15.28 2.13
CA ASP A 41 -3.62 -15.03 0.72
C ASP A 41 -3.25 -13.57 0.37
N THR A 42 -2.24 -13.42 -0.49
CA THR A 42 -1.74 -12.11 -0.93
C THR A 42 -2.77 -11.26 -1.67
N ASN A 43 -3.92 -11.79 -2.07
CA ASN A 43 -5.00 -11.01 -2.70
C ASN A 43 -6.08 -10.60 -1.69
N ASN A 44 -5.95 -10.98 -0.41
CA ASN A 44 -6.94 -10.72 0.62
C ASN A 44 -6.68 -9.38 1.34
N ILE A 45 -6.83 -8.29 0.58
CA ILE A 45 -6.65 -6.92 1.06
C ILE A 45 -7.97 -6.14 1.19
N TYR A 46 -9.12 -6.81 0.99
CA TYR A 46 -10.45 -6.19 0.83
C TYR A 46 -10.92 -5.34 2.02
N ASN A 47 -10.29 -5.48 3.18
CA ASN A 47 -10.65 -4.72 4.39
C ASN A 47 -9.89 -3.40 4.51
N LEU A 48 -8.90 -3.11 3.66
CA LEU A 48 -8.11 -1.87 3.75
C LEU A 48 -8.97 -0.62 3.55
N ASP A 49 -9.88 -0.64 2.57
CA ASP A 49 -10.77 0.50 2.31
C ASP A 49 -11.70 0.76 3.51
N ALA A 50 -12.31 -0.29 4.06
CA ALA A 50 -13.17 -0.18 5.23
C ALA A 50 -12.42 0.33 6.48
N ILE A 51 -11.18 -0.12 6.67
CA ILE A 51 -10.32 0.37 7.76
C ILE A 51 -9.98 1.85 7.56
N ALA A 52 -9.64 2.27 6.33
CA ALA A 52 -9.38 3.67 6.03
C ALA A 52 -10.63 4.51 6.34
N GLU A 53 -11.80 4.14 5.82
CA GLU A 53 -13.08 4.82 6.03
C GLU A 53 -13.46 4.97 7.51
N SER A 54 -13.11 3.97 8.34
CA SER A 54 -13.36 4.01 9.79
C SER A 54 -12.50 5.03 10.54
N TYR A 55 -11.44 5.55 9.92
CA TYR A 55 -10.58 6.60 10.49
C TYR A 55 -10.37 7.75 9.49
N PRO A 56 -11.17 8.84 9.58
CA PRO A 56 -11.24 9.88 8.55
C PRO A 56 -9.91 10.53 8.16
N THR A 57 -8.97 10.64 9.11
CA THR A 57 -7.63 11.17 8.85
C THR A 57 -6.84 10.25 7.91
N LEU A 58 -6.93 8.94 8.11
CA LEU A 58 -6.28 7.94 7.25
C LEU A 58 -6.99 7.87 5.90
N ASP A 59 -8.33 7.83 5.88
CA ASP A 59 -9.10 7.82 4.62
C ASP A 59 -8.69 8.97 3.71
N LYS A 60 -8.65 10.19 4.24
CA LYS A 60 -8.31 11.38 3.45
C LYS A 60 -6.93 11.26 2.78
N ILE A 61 -5.93 10.77 3.51
CA ILE A 61 -4.58 10.61 2.98
C ILE A 61 -4.55 9.46 1.97
N TYR A 62 -5.22 8.36 2.30
CA TYR A 62 -5.32 7.16 1.47
C TYR A 62 -5.97 7.44 0.12
N GLN A 63 -7.14 8.10 0.09
CA GLN A 63 -7.84 8.49 -1.13
C GLN A 63 -7.00 9.47 -1.97
N ALA A 64 -6.27 10.39 -1.33
CA ALA A 64 -5.37 11.29 -2.04
C ALA A 64 -4.22 10.52 -2.73
N GLU A 65 -3.63 9.53 -2.06
CA GLU A 65 -2.59 8.69 -2.67
C GLU A 65 -3.14 7.80 -3.78
N LEU A 66 -4.34 7.23 -3.61
CA LEU A 66 -5.02 6.49 -4.67
C LEU A 66 -5.23 7.34 -5.91
N ALA A 67 -5.75 8.57 -5.76
CA ALA A 67 -5.97 9.49 -6.86
C ALA A 67 -4.65 9.88 -7.55
N VAL A 68 -3.56 10.04 -6.79
CA VAL A 68 -2.22 10.29 -7.37
C VAL A 68 -1.76 9.11 -8.21
N ILE A 69 -1.86 7.88 -7.69
CA ILE A 69 -1.44 6.67 -8.41
C ILE A 69 -2.31 6.47 -9.66
N ASP A 70 -3.62 6.57 -9.53
CA ASP A 70 -4.58 6.39 -10.62
C ASP A 70 -4.42 7.44 -11.73
N SER A 71 -4.16 8.70 -11.37
CA SER A 71 -3.84 9.75 -12.35
C SER A 71 -2.58 9.42 -13.15
N ASN A 72 -1.56 8.80 -12.54
CA ASN A 72 -0.34 8.40 -13.26
C ASN A 72 -0.58 7.17 -14.16
N ILE A 73 -1.44 6.23 -13.74
CA ILE A 73 -1.82 5.05 -14.54
C ILE A 73 -2.69 5.45 -15.73
N SER A 74 -3.68 6.33 -15.52
CA SER A 74 -4.54 6.85 -16.60
C SER A 74 -3.75 7.56 -17.70
N GLN A 75 -2.58 8.13 -17.39
CA GLN A 75 -1.65 8.66 -18.39
C GLN A 75 -0.93 7.56 -19.19
N ARG A 76 -0.67 6.38 -18.59
CA ARG A 76 -0.06 5.21 -19.25
C ARG A 76 -1.02 4.48 -20.18
N ASN A 77 -2.29 4.34 -19.79
CA ASN A 77 -3.31 3.59 -20.55
C ASN A 77 -3.74 4.26 -21.88
N LYS A 78 -3.20 5.43 -22.23
CA LYS A 78 -3.45 6.07 -23.53
C LYS A 78 -2.68 5.44 -24.70
N GLY A 79 -1.95 4.34 -24.52
CA GLY A 79 -1.18 3.75 -25.62
C GLY A 79 -0.87 2.25 -25.61
N LEU A 80 -0.92 1.50 -24.49
CA LEU A 80 -0.50 0.10 -24.45
C LEU A 80 -1.29 -0.71 -23.41
N GLU A 81 -1.54 -1.99 -23.72
CA GLU A 81 -2.09 -2.98 -22.78
C GLU A 81 -1.19 -3.13 -21.54
N PRO A 82 -1.76 -3.40 -20.35
CA PRO A 82 -0.96 -3.51 -19.13
C PRO A 82 -0.07 -4.76 -19.17
N ASP A 83 1.25 -4.56 -19.23
CA ASP A 83 2.23 -5.62 -19.04
C ASP A 83 1.98 -6.39 -17.74
N THR A 84 2.22 -7.70 -17.77
CA THR A 84 2.29 -8.53 -16.56
C THR A 84 3.33 -7.96 -15.60
N LEU A 85 2.89 -7.67 -14.39
CA LEU A 85 3.67 -7.01 -13.35
C LEU A 85 4.85 -7.89 -12.85
N PRO A 86 6.10 -7.38 -12.78
CA PRO A 86 7.23 -8.10 -12.20
C PRO A 86 7.05 -8.51 -10.72
N THR A 87 7.57 -9.67 -10.33
CA THR A 87 7.22 -10.33 -9.06
C THR A 87 7.97 -9.81 -7.82
N GLU A 88 9.19 -9.28 -7.96
CA GLU A 88 10.05 -8.90 -6.83
C GLU A 88 9.54 -7.71 -6.00
N PRO A 89 9.21 -6.53 -6.59
CA PRO A 89 8.74 -5.37 -5.83
C PRO A 89 7.44 -5.67 -5.09
N THR A 90 6.60 -6.55 -5.68
CA THR A 90 5.32 -6.96 -5.09
C THR A 90 5.51 -7.85 -3.87
N LYS A 91 6.57 -8.67 -3.85
CA LYS A 91 6.90 -9.53 -2.71
C LYS A 91 7.46 -8.72 -1.55
N GLU A 92 8.34 -7.76 -1.83
CA GLU A 92 8.87 -6.84 -0.82
C GLU A 92 7.75 -5.98 -0.21
N LEU A 93 6.85 -5.44 -1.04
CA LEU A 93 5.67 -4.70 -0.58
C LEU A 93 4.77 -5.56 0.32
N THR A 94 4.50 -6.80 -0.08
CA THR A 94 3.67 -7.74 0.70
C THR A 94 4.32 -8.04 2.05
N ASN A 95 5.63 -8.30 2.07
CA ASN A 95 6.35 -8.56 3.32
C ASN A 95 6.38 -7.32 4.22
N ALA A 96 6.58 -6.13 3.66
CA ALA A 96 6.53 -4.88 4.40
C ALA A 96 5.14 -4.64 5.02
N ALA A 97 4.08 -4.92 4.27
CA ALA A 97 2.71 -4.86 4.78
C ALA A 97 2.47 -5.84 5.93
N ILE A 98 2.80 -7.11 5.76
CA ILE A 98 2.63 -8.14 6.80
C ILE A 98 3.39 -7.73 8.07
N ASN A 99 4.65 -7.33 7.94
CA ASN A 99 5.47 -6.93 9.09
C ASN A 99 4.91 -5.69 9.78
N SER A 100 4.45 -4.71 9.02
CA SER A 100 3.96 -3.45 9.59
C SER A 100 2.58 -3.59 10.22
N PHE A 101 1.66 -4.30 9.57
CA PHE A 101 0.30 -4.51 10.06
C PHE A 101 0.27 -5.42 11.29
N ASN A 102 1.19 -6.39 11.36
CA ASN A 102 1.30 -7.26 12.53
C ASN A 102 2.06 -6.64 13.71
N HIS A 103 2.63 -5.46 13.53
CA HIS A 103 3.36 -4.76 14.59
C HIS A 103 2.41 -4.06 15.57
N PRO A 104 2.72 -3.99 16.88
CA PRO A 104 1.89 -3.28 17.87
C PRO A 104 1.66 -1.79 17.57
N ASN A 105 2.61 -1.18 16.85
CA ASN A 105 2.48 0.17 16.29
C ASN A 105 2.72 0.11 14.79
N SER A 106 1.66 0.02 14.00
CA SER A 106 1.77 -0.08 12.54
C SER A 106 2.33 1.19 11.91
N VAL A 107 2.07 2.37 12.48
CA VAL A 107 2.55 3.64 11.92
C VAL A 107 4.07 3.73 12.01
N GLU A 108 4.63 3.41 13.17
CA GLU A 108 6.10 3.35 13.33
C GLU A 108 6.72 2.22 12.51
N ALA A 109 6.09 1.05 12.48
CA ALA A 109 6.59 -0.08 11.72
C ALA A 109 6.63 0.20 10.22
N VAL A 110 5.58 0.82 9.66
CA VAL A 110 5.57 1.25 8.26
C VAL A 110 6.70 2.24 8.01
N LYS A 111 6.90 3.25 8.86
CA LYS A 111 7.98 4.23 8.67
C LYS A 111 9.38 3.58 8.64
N GLN A 112 9.56 2.45 9.32
CA GLN A 112 10.82 1.70 9.34
C GLN A 112 10.94 0.66 8.21
N ALA A 113 9.87 -0.06 7.93
CA ALA A 113 9.84 -1.15 6.95
C ALA A 113 9.71 -0.63 5.51
N VAL A 114 9.05 0.51 5.34
CA VAL A 114 8.76 1.12 4.07
C VAL A 114 9.66 2.35 3.91
N ASN A 115 10.88 2.11 3.40
CA ASN A 115 11.75 3.21 3.02
C ASN A 115 11.22 3.87 1.73
N SER A 116 11.56 5.16 1.53
CA SER A 116 11.11 5.91 0.36
C SER A 116 11.47 5.22 -0.96
N ASN A 117 12.61 4.50 -0.99
CA ASN A 117 13.08 3.77 -2.16
C ASN A 117 12.14 2.61 -2.56
N LEU A 118 11.60 1.84 -1.60
CA LEU A 118 10.65 0.76 -1.88
C LEU A 118 9.35 1.31 -2.45
N LEU A 119 8.79 2.37 -1.86
CA LEU A 119 7.57 3.01 -2.39
C LEU A 119 7.81 3.64 -3.75
N GLU A 120 8.97 4.24 -3.98
CA GLU A 120 9.35 4.79 -5.28
C GLU A 120 9.50 3.69 -6.32
N GLN A 121 10.15 2.57 -6.00
CA GLN A 121 10.27 1.42 -6.90
C GLN A 121 8.91 0.81 -7.23
N VAL A 122 8.06 0.60 -6.23
CA VAL A 122 6.70 0.07 -6.42
C VAL A 122 5.84 1.07 -7.20
N ARG A 123 5.93 2.38 -6.93
CA ARG A 123 5.20 3.40 -7.68
C ARG A 123 5.71 3.52 -9.12
N ALA A 124 7.02 3.51 -9.33
CA ALA A 124 7.66 3.49 -10.64
C ALA A 124 7.22 2.27 -11.45
N PHE A 125 7.15 1.12 -10.80
CA PHE A 125 6.62 -0.12 -11.32
C PHE A 125 5.14 -0.05 -11.72
N ILE A 126 4.26 0.44 -10.84
CA ILE A 126 2.82 0.61 -11.11
C ILE A 126 2.63 1.59 -12.29
N THR A 127 3.38 2.68 -12.31
CA THR A 127 3.27 3.77 -13.29
C THR A 127 4.07 3.55 -14.57
N GLY A 128 4.89 2.50 -14.64
CA GLY A 128 5.77 2.20 -15.77
C GLY A 128 6.94 3.18 -15.95
N LYS A 129 7.24 4.04 -14.98
CA LYS A 129 8.45 4.88 -15.01
C LYS A 129 9.66 4.02 -14.68
N LYS A 130 10.69 3.99 -15.54
CA LYS A 130 12.00 3.46 -15.13
C LYS A 130 12.60 4.37 -14.07
N THR A 131 12.90 3.84 -12.89
CA THR A 131 13.89 4.45 -11.99
C THR A 131 15.24 4.32 -12.70
N ASN A 132 15.72 5.40 -13.31
CA ASN A 132 17.11 5.46 -13.76
C ASN A 132 17.98 5.39 -12.50
N GLY A 133 18.73 4.29 -12.37
CA GLY A 133 19.77 4.14 -11.35
C GLY A 133 20.94 5.10 -11.58
#